data_AF-X0VJU5-F1
#
_entry.id   AF-X0VJU5-F1
#
_cell.length_a   1.000
_cell.length_b   1.000
_cell.length_c   1.000
_cell.angle_alpha   90.00
_cell.angle_beta   90.00
_cell.angle_gamma   90.00
#
_symmetry.space_group_name_H-M   'P 1'
#
loop_
_entity.id
_entity.type
_entity.pdbx_description
1 polymer ?
#
loop_
_entity_poly.entity_id
_entity_poly.type
_entity_poly.pdbx_seq_one_letter_code
_entity_poly.pdbx_strand_id
1 'polypeptide(L)'
;MNRPVGTIDTRTFAIGVLSITACILFVGLLMVTMQPAPAYGIGQTDRAGDYIMLTQQLTNSQEGVVIVDAASKQMTLYALNGSNKQLQVLHANIPLDALPGAQPGPGRQP
;
A
#
# COMPACT_ATOMS: atom_id res chain seq x y z
N MET A 1 -55.46 32.45 -14.82
CA MET A 1 -54.73 32.72 -13.56
C MET A 1 -53.22 32.60 -13.87
N ASN A 2 -52.60 33.67 -14.38
CA ASN A 2 -51.16 33.67 -14.69
C ASN A 2 -50.38 33.87 -13.39
N ARG A 3 -49.56 32.89 -13.01
CA ARG A 3 -48.58 33.09 -11.92
C ARG A 3 -47.43 33.96 -12.46
N PRO A 4 -47.02 35.01 -11.75
CA PRO A 4 -45.81 35.73 -12.11
C PRO A 4 -44.64 34.75 -12.02
N VAL A 5 -43.98 34.51 -13.15
CA VAL A 5 -42.70 33.80 -13.18
C VAL A 5 -41.71 34.73 -12.50
N GLY A 6 -41.25 34.36 -11.31
CA GLY A 6 -40.27 35.16 -10.57
C GLY A 6 -38.99 35.30 -11.39
N THR A 7 -38.68 36.52 -11.79
CA THR A 7 -37.41 36.87 -12.45
C THR A 7 -36.27 36.43 -11.55
N ILE A 8 -35.34 35.62 -12.05
CA ILE A 8 -34.15 35.21 -11.30
C ILE A 8 -33.35 36.47 -10.97
N ASP A 9 -33.24 36.80 -9.68
CA ASP A 9 -32.42 37.90 -9.22
C ASP A 9 -30.95 37.44 -9.04
N THR A 10 -30.01 38.38 -9.14
CA THR A 10 -28.57 38.10 -9.06
C THR A 10 -28.18 37.38 -7.76
N ARG A 11 -28.87 37.64 -6.64
CA ARG A 11 -28.64 36.96 -5.37
C ARG A 11 -29.03 35.48 -5.47
N THR A 12 -30.21 35.17 -5.99
CA THR A 12 -30.67 33.79 -6.17
C THR A 12 -29.74 33.01 -7.09
N PHE A 13 -29.26 33.65 -8.16
CA PHE A 13 -28.25 33.06 -9.04
C PHE A 13 -26.92 32.79 -8.32
N ALA A 14 -26.40 33.77 -7.57
CA ALA A 14 -25.15 33.63 -6.82
C ALA A 14 -25.23 32.52 -5.76
N ILE A 15 -26.36 32.39 -5.06
CA ILE A 15 -26.60 31.30 -4.09
C ILE A 15 -26.55 29.94 -4.81
N GLY A 16 -27.19 29.83 -5.98
CA GLY A 16 -27.14 28.63 -6.79
C GLY A 16 -25.70 28.22 -7.15
N VAL A 17 -24.92 29.15 -7.71
CA VAL A 17 -23.52 28.90 -8.09
C VAL A 17 -22.67 28.51 -6.88
N LEU A 18 -22.83 29.21 -5.75
CA LEU A 18 -22.07 28.93 -4.54
C LEU A 18 -22.39 27.54 -3.99
N SER A 19 -23.66 27.14 -3.99
CA SER A 19 -24.09 25.83 -3.50
C SER A 19 -23.55 24.68 -4.37
N ILE A 20 -23.56 24.83 -5.69
CA ILE A 20 -23.00 23.84 -6.63
C ILE A 20 -21.49 23.73 -6.42
N THR A 21 -20.81 24.87 -6.31
CA THR A 21 -19.36 24.91 -6.06
C THR A 21 -19.01 24.23 -4.73
N ALA A 22 -19.75 24.52 -3.66
CA ALA A 22 -19.55 23.88 -2.37
C ALA A 22 -19.77 22.37 -2.44
N CYS A 23 -20.77 21.90 -3.18
CA CYS A 23 -21.03 20.47 -3.38
C CYS A 23 -19.87 19.77 -4.11
N ILE A 24 -19.36 20.37 -5.19
CA ILE A 24 -18.20 19.84 -5.94
C ILE A 24 -16.96 19.76 -5.05
N LEU A 25 -16.67 20.81 -4.29
CA LEU A 25 -15.53 20.84 -3.37
C LEU A 25 -15.69 19.83 -2.23
N PHE A 26 -16.90 19.65 -1.71
CA PHE A 26 -17.18 18.68 -0.66
C PHE A 26 -16.97 17.24 -1.14
N VAL A 27 -17.46 16.91 -2.33
CA VAL A 27 -17.21 15.59 -2.95
C VAL A 27 -15.73 15.39 -3.22
N GLY A 28 -15.04 16.41 -3.75
CA GLY A 28 -13.59 16.37 -3.96
C GLY A 28 -12.83 16.12 -2.66
N LEU A 29 -13.20 16.78 -1.57
CA LEU A 29 -12.63 16.58 -0.24
C LEU A 29 -12.90 15.16 0.28
N LEU A 30 -14.11 14.64 0.11
CA LEU A 30 -14.43 13.26 0.49
C LEU A 30 -13.58 12.25 -0.30
N MET A 31 -13.38 12.45 -1.61
CA MET A 31 -12.54 11.56 -2.41
C MET A 31 -11.08 11.55 -1.95
N VAL A 32 -10.55 12.70 -1.50
CA VAL A 32 -9.19 12.80 -0.97
C VAL A 32 -9.08 12.17 0.41
N THR A 33 -10.07 12.39 1.29
CA THR A 33 -10.03 11.91 2.68
C THR A 33 -10.39 10.44 2.85
N MET A 34 -11.14 9.85 1.91
CA MET A 34 -11.45 8.43 1.90
C MET A 34 -10.40 7.56 1.20
N GLN A 35 -9.24 8.12 0.84
CA GLN A 35 -8.14 7.31 0.35
C GLN A 35 -7.69 6.34 1.46
N PRO A 36 -7.52 5.04 1.16
CA PRO A 36 -7.02 4.09 2.14
C PRO A 36 -5.71 4.59 2.73
N ALA A 37 -5.66 4.72 4.06
CA ALA A 37 -4.40 5.00 4.75
C ALA A 37 -3.40 3.87 4.41
N PRO A 38 -2.14 4.18 4.11
CA PRO A 38 -1.13 3.16 3.89
C PRO A 38 -1.05 2.28 5.15
N ALA A 39 -1.32 0.98 4.98
CA ALA A 39 -1.19 0.01 6.06
C ALA A 39 0.30 -0.34 6.20
N TYR A 40 0.93 0.18 7.26
CA TYR A 40 2.33 -0.11 7.54
C TYR A 40 2.47 -1.54 8.07
N GLY A 41 2.98 -2.44 7.22
CA GLY A 41 3.31 -3.80 7.59
C GLY A 41 4.78 -4.01 7.93
N ILE A 42 5.60 -2.97 8.12
CA ILE A 42 7.06 -3.14 8.25
C ILE A 42 7.41 -3.99 9.47
N GLY A 43 8.28 -4.98 9.29
CA GLY A 43 8.77 -5.87 10.34
C GLY A 43 7.75 -6.90 10.81
N GLN A 44 6.62 -7.05 10.11
CA GLN A 44 5.68 -8.14 10.40
C GLN A 44 6.27 -9.46 9.90
N THR A 45 6.08 -10.50 10.70
CA THR A 45 6.45 -11.86 10.34
C THR A 45 5.22 -12.74 10.45
N ASP A 46 5.01 -13.58 9.44
CA ASP A 46 3.97 -14.59 9.45
C ASP A 46 4.58 -15.94 9.06
N ARG A 47 4.00 -17.01 9.59
CA ARG A 47 4.44 -18.37 9.32
C ARG A 47 3.26 -19.26 9.00
N ALA A 48 3.29 -19.86 7.82
CA ALA A 48 2.32 -20.84 7.36
C ALA A 48 3.04 -22.11 6.91
N GLY A 49 3.02 -23.13 7.76
CA GLY A 49 3.74 -24.39 7.53
C GLY A 49 5.26 -24.19 7.45
N ASP A 50 5.82 -24.49 6.28
CA ASP A 50 7.25 -24.37 5.96
C ASP A 50 7.63 -23.01 5.35
N TYR A 51 6.64 -22.16 5.09
CA TYR A 51 6.88 -20.80 4.61
C TYR A 51 6.94 -19.82 5.77
N ILE A 52 7.98 -18.98 5.75
CA ILE A 52 8.12 -17.82 6.63
C ILE A 52 8.06 -16.59 5.73
N MET A 53 7.08 -15.72 5.97
CA MET A 53 6.95 -14.44 5.29
C MET A 53 7.39 -13.34 6.25
N LEU A 54 8.18 -12.39 5.75
CA LEU A 54 8.49 -11.16 6.45
C LEU A 54 8.33 -9.96 5.52
N THR A 55 7.80 -8.89 6.07
CA THR A 55 7.67 -7.60 5.40
C THR A 55 8.73 -6.66 5.95
N GLN A 56 9.42 -5.93 5.08
CA GLN A 56 10.50 -5.02 5.47
C GLN A 56 10.45 -3.75 4.63
N GLN A 57 11.04 -2.67 5.12
CA GLN A 57 11.25 -1.48 4.31
C GLN A 57 12.62 -1.57 3.63
N LEU A 58 12.64 -1.58 2.30
CA LEU A 58 13.90 -1.60 1.54
C LEU A 58 14.43 -0.17 1.33
N THR A 59 13.54 0.76 1.02
CA THR A 59 13.83 2.20 0.88
C THR A 59 12.61 3.03 1.32
N ASN A 60 12.70 4.36 1.28
CA ASN A 60 11.56 5.24 1.58
C ASN A 60 10.37 5.08 0.62
N SER A 61 10.57 4.46 -0.55
CA SER A 61 9.53 4.27 -1.57
C SER A 61 9.33 2.81 -1.99
N GLN A 62 10.08 1.88 -1.40
CA GLN A 62 9.95 0.44 -1.65
C GLN A 62 9.80 -0.34 -0.35
N GLU A 63 8.77 -1.18 -0.33
CA GLU A 63 8.59 -2.19 0.69
C GLU A 63 8.97 -3.55 0.10
N GLY A 64 9.59 -4.41 0.90
CA GLY A 64 10.00 -5.74 0.53
C GLY A 64 9.15 -6.79 1.24
N VAL A 65 8.84 -7.86 0.52
CA VAL A 65 8.30 -9.10 1.10
C VAL A 65 9.32 -10.19 0.84
N VAL A 66 9.87 -10.78 1.90
CA VAL A 66 10.72 -11.96 1.78
C VAL A 66 9.88 -13.17 2.13
N ILE A 67 9.97 -14.17 1.27
CA ILE A 67 9.37 -15.49 1.48
C ILE A 67 10.52 -16.47 1.59
N VAL A 68 10.64 -17.13 2.74
CA VAL A 68 11.58 -18.21 2.99
C VAL A 68 10.81 -19.51 2.97
N ASP A 69 11.21 -20.42 2.10
CA ASP A 69 10.75 -21.80 2.07
C ASP A 69 11.76 -22.67 2.84
N ALA A 70 11.38 -23.12 4.02
CA ALA A 70 12.22 -23.95 4.87
C ALA A 70 12.38 -25.39 4.33
N ALA A 71 11.42 -25.89 3.55
CA ALA A 71 11.46 -27.24 3.00
C ALA A 71 12.46 -27.32 1.83
N SER A 72 12.43 -26.33 0.92
CA SER A 72 13.37 -26.26 -0.21
C SER A 72 14.67 -25.52 0.12
N LYS A 73 14.78 -24.91 1.31
CA LYS A 73 15.88 -24.05 1.75
C LYS A 73 16.17 -22.89 0.80
N GLN A 74 15.10 -22.28 0.29
CA GLN A 74 15.18 -21.18 -0.66
C GLN A 74 14.49 -19.93 -0.14
N MET A 75 14.90 -18.80 -0.69
CA MET A 75 14.35 -17.49 -0.36
C MET A 75 14.05 -16.71 -1.64
N THR A 76 12.90 -16.05 -1.66
CA THR A 76 12.52 -15.12 -2.73
C THR A 76 12.21 -13.76 -2.11
N LEU A 77 12.74 -12.70 -2.71
CA LEU A 77 12.50 -11.32 -2.31
C LEU A 77 11.68 -10.61 -3.40
N TYR A 78 10.53 -10.12 -2.99
CA TYR A 78 9.68 -9.23 -3.79
C TYR A 78 9.82 -7.80 -3.28
N ALA A 79 9.74 -6.83 -4.17
CA ALA A 79 9.61 -5.42 -3.83
C ALA A 79 8.30 -4.86 -4.38
N LEU A 80 7.55 -4.18 -3.51
CA LEU A 80 6.41 -3.36 -3.86
C LEU A 80 6.90 -1.94 -4.12
N ASN A 81 6.70 -1.44 -5.34
CA ASN A 81 6.93 -0.03 -5.65
C ASN A 81 5.71 0.79 -5.22
N GLY A 82 5.90 1.68 -4.25
CA GLY A 82 4.81 2.48 -3.67
C GLY A 82 4.16 3.45 -4.67
N SER A 83 4.88 3.87 -5.71
CA SER A 83 4.38 4.84 -6.70
C SER A 83 3.41 4.22 -7.69
N ASN A 84 3.68 3.00 -8.15
CA ASN A 84 2.85 2.33 -9.17
C ASN A 84 2.11 1.09 -8.64
N LYS A 85 2.24 0.78 -7.35
CA LYS A 85 1.62 -0.37 -6.67
C LYS A 85 1.90 -1.71 -7.37
N GLN A 86 3.08 -1.85 -7.97
CA GLN A 86 3.49 -3.09 -8.63
C GLN A 86 4.44 -3.88 -7.76
N LEU A 87 4.18 -5.19 -7.66
CA LEU A 87 5.09 -6.15 -7.05
C LEU A 87 6.08 -6.64 -8.11
N GLN A 88 7.37 -6.53 -7.82
CA GLN A 88 8.45 -6.96 -8.68
C GLN A 88 9.29 -8.00 -7.95
N VAL A 89 9.74 -9.03 -8.67
CA VAL A 89 10.70 -9.99 -8.12
C VAL A 89 12.07 -9.33 -8.18
N LEU A 90 12.67 -9.06 -7.02
CA LEU A 90 14.05 -8.58 -6.99
C LEU A 90 15.02 -9.76 -7.12
N HIS A 91 14.77 -10.82 -6.36
CA HIS A 91 15.57 -12.02 -6.39
C HIS A 91 14.70 -13.24 -6.18
N ALA A 92 14.88 -14.24 -7.02
CA ALA A 92 14.16 -15.50 -6.95
C ALA A 92 15.10 -16.63 -6.52
N ASN A 93 14.59 -17.56 -5.70
CA ASN A 93 15.23 -18.86 -5.43
C ASN A 93 16.67 -18.75 -4.89
N ILE A 94 16.93 -17.76 -4.03
CA ILE A 94 18.23 -17.64 -3.36
C ILE A 94 18.36 -18.83 -2.38
N PRO A 95 19.36 -19.71 -2.53
CA PRO A 95 19.60 -20.75 -1.55
C PRO A 95 20.03 -20.13 -0.22
N LEU A 96 19.41 -20.56 0.88
CA LEU A 96 19.68 -20.03 2.22
C LEU A 96 21.15 -20.18 2.63
N ASP A 97 21.80 -21.25 2.18
CA ASP A 97 23.20 -21.56 2.48
C ASP A 97 24.18 -20.57 1.81
N ALA A 98 23.72 -19.84 0.77
CA ALA A 98 24.52 -18.81 0.11
C ALA A 98 24.36 -17.42 0.78
N LEU A 99 23.52 -17.31 1.82
CA LEU A 99 23.32 -16.05 2.50
C LEU A 99 24.49 -15.72 3.44
N PRO A 100 24.95 -14.46 3.47
CA PRO A 100 25.96 -14.01 4.42
C PRO A 100 25.49 -14.28 5.86
N GLY A 101 26.31 -14.99 6.64
CA GLY A 101 25.99 -15.35 8.04
C GLY A 101 25.29 -16.70 8.22
N ALA A 102 25.04 -17.46 7.14
CA ALA A 102 24.51 -18.82 7.22
C ALA A 102 25.52 -19.87 7.74
N GLN A 103 26.74 -19.48 8.10
CA GLN A 103 27.71 -20.42 8.70
C GLN A 103 27.17 -20.96 10.03
N PRO A 104 27.06 -22.28 10.20
CA PRO A 104 26.76 -22.86 11.51
C PRO A 104 27.85 -22.43 12.49
N GLY A 105 27.45 -21.74 13.56
CA GLY A 105 28.37 -21.35 14.62
C GLY A 105 29.09 -22.59 15.17
N PRO A 106 30.37 -22.47 15.59
CA PRO A 106 31.21 -23.58 16.04
C PRO A 106 30.79 -24.17 17.39
N GLY A 107 29.55 -24.64 17.52
CA GLY A 107 28.99 -25.14 18.77
C GLY A 107 27.68 -25.91 18.69
N ARG A 108 27.18 -26.28 17.50
CA ARG A 108 26.00 -27.16 17.37
C ARG A 108 26.35 -28.41 16.56
N GLN A 109 26.95 -29.37 17.25
CA GLN A 109 26.89 -30.78 16.85
C GLN A 109 25.78 -31.47 17.67
N PRO A 110 25.10 -32.49 17.12
CA PRO A 110 24.04 -33.24 17.81
C PRO A 110 24.54 -33.95 19.07
#